data_AF-A0A7W9AFP9-F1
#
_entry.id   AF-A0A7W9AFP9-F1
#
_cell.length_a   1.000
_cell.length_b   1.000
_cell.length_c   1.000
_cell.angle_alpha   90.00
_cell.angle_beta   90.00
_cell.angle_gamma   90.00
#
_symmetry.space_group_name_H-M   'P 1'
#
loop_
_entity.id
_entity.type
_entity.pdbx_description
1 polymer ?
#
loop_
_entity_poly.entity_id
_entity_poly.type
_entity_poly.pdbx_seq_one_letter_code
_entity_poly.pdbx_strand_id
1 'polypeptide(L)'
;MLGLLALALLAASPSTDPAAPESAAEKASDAQDKVICKRFLETGSLVKGYRSCKTKREWERERENLRARGPGSNSCRDAANGGAGCSP
;
A
#
# COMPACT_ATOMS: atom_id res chain seq x y z
N MET A 1 23.85 48.91 -31.31
CA MET A 1 24.07 48.23 -30.01
C MET A 1 24.69 46.88 -30.31
N LEU A 2 26.00 46.70 -30.03
CA LEU A 2 26.48 45.96 -28.84
C LEU A 2 25.67 44.67 -28.61
N GLY A 3 26.22 43.45 -28.70
CA GLY A 3 27.59 43.04 -28.87
C GLY A 3 27.69 41.51 -28.89
N LEU A 4 28.80 41.00 -29.40
CA LEU A 4 29.25 39.65 -29.10
C LEU A 4 29.48 39.51 -27.59
N LEU A 5 28.87 38.52 -26.96
CA LEU A 5 29.45 37.89 -25.77
C LEU A 5 29.10 36.39 -25.80
N ALA A 6 30.02 35.63 -26.40
CA ALA A 6 30.22 34.25 -26.04
C ALA A 6 30.74 34.21 -24.59
N LEU A 7 30.09 33.47 -23.71
CA LEU A 7 30.68 33.04 -22.45
C LEU A 7 30.16 31.64 -22.12
N ALA A 8 30.85 30.64 -22.64
CA ALA A 8 30.82 29.29 -22.10
C ALA A 8 31.68 29.29 -20.83
N LEU A 9 31.07 29.07 -19.66
CA LEU A 9 31.81 28.58 -18.49
C LEU A 9 31.04 27.46 -17.81
N LEU A 10 31.74 26.32 -17.77
CA LEU A 10 31.48 25.10 -17.01
C LEU A 10 31.07 25.38 -15.56
N ALA A 11 30.06 24.66 -15.10
CA ALA A 11 29.95 24.22 -13.72
C ALA A 11 29.53 22.74 -13.70
N ALA A 12 30.49 21.85 -14.00
CA ALA A 12 30.38 20.44 -13.67
C ALA A 12 30.67 20.32 -12.16
N SER A 13 29.61 20.28 -11.35
CA SER A 13 29.72 19.96 -9.92
C SER A 13 30.10 18.49 -9.78
N PRO A 14 31.23 18.11 -9.16
CA PRO A 14 31.35 16.78 -8.60
C PRO A 14 30.38 16.72 -7.43
N SER A 15 29.21 16.11 -7.65
CA SER A 15 28.34 15.71 -6.55
C SER A 15 29.13 14.73 -5.69
N THR A 16 29.63 15.24 -4.57
CA THR A 16 30.08 14.49 -3.42
C THR A 16 29.08 13.36 -3.17
N ASP A 17 29.53 12.13 -3.41
CA ASP A 17 28.82 10.91 -3.04
C ASP A 17 28.75 10.90 -1.50
N PRO A 18 27.58 11.09 -0.86
CA PRO A 18 27.50 10.89 0.56
C PRO A 18 27.67 9.39 0.81
N ALA A 19 28.74 9.07 1.53
CA ALA A 19 29.05 7.75 2.06
C ALA A 19 27.76 6.96 2.36
N ALA A 20 27.64 5.82 1.69
CA ALA A 20 26.55 4.89 1.90
C ALA A 20 26.37 4.64 3.40
N PRO A 21 25.17 4.86 3.98
CA PRO A 21 24.96 4.54 5.37
C PRO A 21 25.15 3.04 5.54
N GLU A 22 26.16 2.69 6.33
CA GLU A 22 26.42 1.36 6.82
C GLU A 22 25.10 0.79 7.34
N SER A 23 24.68 -0.32 6.74
CA SER A 23 23.35 -0.91 6.92
C SER A 23 23.16 -1.32 8.38
N ALA A 24 22.65 -0.39 9.18
CA ALA A 24 22.24 -0.64 10.55
C ALA A 24 21.23 -1.79 10.51
N ALA A 25 21.58 -2.90 11.16
CA ALA A 25 20.69 -4.03 11.31
C ALA A 25 19.35 -3.53 11.88
N GLU A 26 18.32 -3.48 11.02
CA GLU A 26 16.97 -3.07 11.39
C GLU A 26 16.53 -3.96 12.55
N LYS A 27 16.45 -3.36 13.75
CA LYS A 27 15.95 -4.03 14.95
C LYS A 27 14.57 -4.61 14.64
N ALA A 28 14.30 -5.82 15.11
CA ALA A 28 13.04 -6.52 14.90
C ALA A 28 11.77 -5.74 15.32
N SER A 29 11.91 -4.69 16.14
CA SER A 29 10.83 -3.75 16.44
C SER A 29 10.38 -2.95 15.22
N ASP A 30 11.31 -2.59 14.33
CA ASP A 30 11.04 -1.80 13.13
C ASP A 30 10.20 -2.58 12.11
N ALA A 31 10.31 -3.92 12.12
CA ALA A 31 9.57 -4.79 11.20
C ALA A 31 8.04 -4.62 11.29
N GLN A 32 7.51 -4.19 12.44
CA GLN A 32 6.08 -3.93 12.64
C GLN A 32 5.63 -2.54 12.15
N ASP A 33 6.54 -1.58 12.11
CA ASP A 33 6.30 -0.20 11.68
C ASP A 33 6.56 -0.01 10.17
N LYS A 34 7.14 -1.00 9.49
CA LYS A 34 7.30 -1.02 8.03
C LYS A 34 5.96 -0.79 7.31
N VAL A 35 5.92 0.26 6.48
CA VAL A 35 4.77 0.59 5.64
C VAL A 35 4.68 -0.38 4.46
N ILE A 36 3.54 -1.05 4.32
CA ILE A 36 3.22 -1.99 3.25
C ILE A 36 2.03 -1.45 2.47
N CYS A 37 2.19 -1.31 1.16
CA CYS A 37 1.13 -0.91 0.26
C CYS A 37 0.56 -2.10 -0.50
N LYS A 38 -0.77 -2.24 -0.47
CA LYS A 38 -1.51 -3.28 -1.19
C LYS A 38 -2.47 -2.64 -2.20
N ARG A 39 -2.67 -3.30 -3.33
CA ARG A 39 -3.69 -2.92 -4.33
C ARG A 39 -4.91 -3.83 -4.16
N PHE A 40 -6.07 -3.21 -4.19
CA PHE A 40 -7.36 -3.88 -4.11
C PHE A 40 -8.15 -3.56 -5.38
N LEU A 41 -8.89 -4.55 -5.85
CA LEU A 41 -9.82 -4.39 -6.95
C LEU A 41 -11.23 -4.29 -6.37
N GLU A 42 -11.97 -3.26 -6.75
CA GLU A 42 -13.40 -3.19 -6.49
C GLU A 42 -14.12 -4.05 -7.53
N THR A 43 -14.82 -5.09 -7.09
CA THR A 43 -15.68 -5.91 -7.94
C THR A 43 -16.94 -5.13 -8.32
N GLY A 44 -17.24 -5.01 -9.63
CA GLY A 44 -18.43 -4.35 -10.15
C GLY A 44 -18.36 -4.06 -11.65
N SER A 45 -19.41 -3.46 -12.21
CA SER A 45 -19.55 -3.12 -13.65
C SER A 45 -18.49 -2.12 -14.15
N LEU A 46 -17.77 -1.45 -13.25
CA LEU A 46 -16.65 -0.57 -13.57
C LEU A 46 -15.50 -0.94 -12.61
N VAL A 47 -14.69 -1.92 -13.00
CA VAL A 47 -13.58 -2.41 -12.18
C VAL A 47 -12.57 -1.28 -11.97
N LYS A 48 -12.59 -0.67 -10.78
CA LYS A 48 -11.62 0.34 -10.35
C LYS A 48 -10.71 -0.27 -9.29
N GLY A 49 -9.40 -0.07 -9.46
CA GLY A 49 -8.41 -0.46 -8.46
C GLY A 49 -8.05 0.70 -7.54
N TYR A 50 -7.87 0.45 -6.24
CA TYR A 50 -7.31 1.41 -5.30
C TYR A 50 -6.10 0.82 -4.55
N ARG A 51 -5.22 1.70 -4.06
CA ARG A 51 -4.03 1.34 -3.28
C ARG A 51 -4.24 1.78 -1.83
N SER A 52 -3.97 0.89 -0.88
CA SER A 52 -3.96 1.21 0.55
C SER A 52 -2.57 0.93 1.12
N CYS A 53 -2.00 1.92 1.79
CA CYS A 53 -0.70 1.83 2.44
C CYS A 53 -0.89 1.92 3.95
N LYS A 54 -0.41 0.91 4.67
CA LYS A 54 -0.51 0.80 6.14
C LYS A 54 0.72 0.11 6.68
N THR A 55 1.03 0.29 7.95
CA THR A 55 2.08 -0.46 8.64
C THR A 55 1.75 -1.95 8.71
N LYS A 56 2.77 -2.80 8.87
CA LYS A 56 2.56 -4.25 9.06
C LYS A 56 1.64 -4.53 10.25
N ARG A 57 1.83 -3.81 11.36
CA ARG A 57 0.98 -3.91 12.56
C ARG A 57 -0.50 -3.64 12.26
N GLU A 58 -0.78 -2.60 11.49
CA GLU A 58 -2.16 -2.26 11.09
C GLU A 58 -2.78 -3.34 10.21
N TRP A 59 -2.01 -3.89 9.25
CA TRP A 59 -2.46 -5.01 8.43
C TRP A 59 -2.77 -6.28 9.23
N GLU A 60 -2.01 -6.55 10.28
CA GLU A 60 -2.24 -7.68 11.17
C GLU A 60 -3.51 -7.47 12.01
N ARG A 61 -3.68 -6.28 12.58
CA ARG A 61 -4.89 -5.91 13.34
C ARG A 61 -6.16 -6.04 12.51
N GLU A 62 -6.15 -5.56 11.27
CA GLU A 62 -7.31 -5.66 10.38
C GLU A 62 -7.64 -7.10 10.03
N ARG A 63 -6.63 -7.92 9.75
CA ARG A 63 -6.81 -9.35 9.47
C ARG A 63 -7.42 -10.06 10.67
N GLU A 64 -6.98 -9.71 11.88
CA GLU A 64 -7.53 -10.27 13.10
C GLU A 64 -8.98 -9.85 13.34
N ASN A 65 -9.30 -8.57 13.10
CA ASN A 65 -10.67 -8.08 13.17
C ASN A 65 -11.60 -8.82 12.19
N LEU A 66 -11.12 -9.13 10.98
CA LEU A 66 -11.88 -9.90 9.99
C LEU A 66 -12.12 -11.34 10.44
N ARG A 67 -11.15 -11.98 11.10
CA ARG A 67 -11.33 -13.32 11.67
C ARG A 67 -12.30 -13.33 12.85
N ALA A 68 -12.16 -12.36 13.75
CA ALA A 68 -13.00 -12.22 14.93
C ALA A 68 -14.48 -11.97 14.58
N ARG A 69 -14.75 -11.33 13.43
CA ARG A 69 -16.10 -11.12 12.90
C ARG A 69 -16.74 -12.38 12.32
N GLY A 70 -16.00 -13.49 12.24
CA GLY A 70 -16.47 -14.78 11.71
C GLY A 70 -16.75 -14.73 10.21
N PRO A 71 -16.89 -15.91 9.56
CA PRO A 71 -17.44 -15.94 8.21
C PRO A 71 -18.87 -15.39 8.29
N GLY A 72 -19.12 -14.25 7.64
CA GLY A 72 -20.47 -13.70 7.46
C GLY A 72 -21.33 -14.70 6.70
N SER A 73 -21.95 -15.60 7.44
CA SER A 73 -22.71 -16.75 6.93
C SER A 73 -24.13 -16.32 6.69
N ASN A 74 -24.31 -15.46 5.68
CA ASN A 74 -25.62 -15.19 5.09
C ASN A 74 -25.55 -15.43 3.57
N SER A 75 -24.64 -16.29 3.11
CA SER A 75 -24.83 -16.89 1.78
C SER A 75 -26.04 -17.81 1.85
N CYS A 76 -26.85 -17.84 0.80
CA CYS A 76 -28.16 -18.52 0.65
C CYS A 76 -28.26 -20.00 1.14
N ARG A 77 -27.16 -20.56 1.61
CA ARG A 77 -27.03 -21.84 2.30
C ARG A 77 -27.77 -21.89 3.64
N ASP A 78 -27.81 -20.80 4.42
CA ASP A 78 -28.56 -20.77 5.70
C ASP A 78 -30.08 -20.55 5.49
N ALA A 79 -30.47 -19.91 4.37
CA ALA A 79 -31.86 -19.74 3.98
C ALA A 79 -32.55 -21.07 3.59
N ALA A 80 -31.79 -22.07 3.14
CA ALA A 80 -32.32 -23.38 2.78
C ALA A 80 -32.86 -24.18 4.00
N ASN A 81 -32.36 -23.91 5.22
CA ASN A 81 -32.85 -24.56 6.44
C ASN A 81 -34.00 -23.78 7.12
N GLY A 82 -34.34 -22.57 6.63
CA GLY A 82 -35.25 -21.63 7.29
C GLY A 82 -36.52 -21.25 6.52
N GLY A 83 -36.79 -21.86 5.36
CA GLY A 83 -38.09 -21.76 4.66
C GLY A 83 -38.51 -20.38 4.14
N ALA A 84 -37.75 -19.31 4.38
CA ALA A 84 -37.99 -17.98 3.80
C ALA A 84 -36.98 -17.77 2.66
N GLY A 85 -37.48 -17.91 1.43
CA GLY A 85 -36.68 -17.94 0.20
C GLY A 85 -35.82 -16.70 -0.03
N CYS A 86 -34.71 -16.92 -0.71
CA CYS A 86 -33.95 -15.85 -1.36
C CYS A 86 -34.77 -15.34 -2.55
N SER A 87 -35.48 -14.23 -2.39
CA SER A 87 -36.06 -13.51 -3.53
C SER A 87 -34.95 -12.86 -4.36
N PRO A 88 -35.11 -12.77 -5.69
CA PRO A 88 -34.11 -12.28 -6.63
C PRO A 88 -33.71 -10.82 -6.39
#